data_AF-A0A8J3EA88-F1
#
_entry.id   AF-A0A8J3EA88-F1
#
_cell.length_a   1.000
_cell.length_b   1.000
_cell.length_c   1.000
_cell.angle_alpha   90.00
_cell.angle_beta   90.00
_cell.angle_gamma   90.00
#
_symmetry.space_group_name_H-M   'P 1'
#
loop_
_entity.id
_entity.type
_entity.pdbx_description
1 polymer ?
#
loop_
_entity_poly.entity_id
_entity_poly.type
_entity_poly.pdbx_seq_one_letter_code
_entity_poly.pdbx_strand_id
1 'polypeptide(L)' 'MKKYQVSIENAQNHYALNTFTRSFDDAAQAEHYFVELLEYEFFKGLDANVKLKNTETNKTLKHTNLITVIAS' A
#
# COMPACT_ATOMS: atom_id res chain seq x y z
N MET A 1 15.93 0.07 -14.15
CA MET A 1 14.50 0.17 -13.82
C MET A 1 14.36 -0.06 -12.32
N LYS A 2 13.50 0.70 -11.64
CA LYS A 2 13.22 0.48 -10.22
C LYS A 2 12.57 -0.90 -10.02
N LYS A 3 13.14 -1.71 -9.13
CA LYS A 3 12.86 -3.15 -8.99
C LYS A 3 11.67 -3.47 -8.10
N TYR A 4 11.30 -2.55 -7.23
CA TYR A 4 10.24 -2.72 -6.25
C TYR A 4 9.24 -1.58 -6.37
N GLN A 5 7.97 -1.90 -6.11
CA GLN A 5 6.88 -0.95 -6.20
C GLN A 5 5.92 -1.18 -5.04
N VAL A 6 5.68 -0.14 -4.24
CA VAL A 6 4.61 -0.10 -3.25
C VAL A 6 3.45 0.68 -3.84
N SER A 7 2.25 0.11 -3.82
CA SER A 7 1.03 0.79 -4.21
C SER A 7 -0.01 0.72 -3.10
N ILE A 8 -0.77 1.79 -2.95
CA ILE A 8 -1.96 1.84 -2.10
C ILE A 8 -3.16 2.21 -2.94
N GLU A 9 -4.24 1.51 -2.72
CA GLU A 9 -5.58 1.84 -3.19
C GLU A 9 -6.43 2.14 -1.95
N ASN A 10 -6.80 3.40 -1.70
CA ASN A 10 -7.64 3.75 -0.56
C ASN A 10 -8.91 4.51 -1.00
N ALA A 11 -9.95 4.38 -0.20
CA ALA A 11 -11.19 5.13 -0.35
C ALA A 11 -11.13 6.37 0.56
N GLN A 12 -10.39 7.41 0.13
CA GLN A 12 -10.30 8.66 0.88
C GLN A 12 -11.65 9.40 0.98
N ASN A 13 -12.56 9.15 0.03
CA ASN A 13 -13.94 9.63 0.03
C ASN A 13 -14.83 8.56 -0.61
N HIS A 14 -16.09 8.46 -0.18
CA HIS A 14 -17.10 7.48 -0.63
C HIS A 14 -17.31 7.35 -2.16
N TYR A 15 -16.69 8.22 -2.97
CA TYR A 15 -16.90 8.35 -4.42
C TYR A 15 -15.64 8.20 -5.27
N ALA A 16 -14.44 8.04 -4.69
CA ALA A 16 -13.21 7.90 -5.46
C ALA A 16 -12.18 6.97 -4.79
N LEU A 17 -11.78 5.93 -5.53
CA LEU A 17 -10.64 5.09 -5.20
C LEU A 17 -9.37 5.80 -5.69
N ASN A 18 -8.49 6.19 -4.76
CA ASN A 18 -7.21 6.79 -5.11
C ASN A 18 -6.13 5.72 -5.12
N THR A 19 -5.42 5.58 -6.23
CA THR A 19 -4.25 4.71 -6.32
C THR A 19 -2.98 5.53 -6.31
N PHE A 20 -2.16 5.37 -5.27
CA PHE A 20 -0.81 5.93 -5.22
C PHE A 20 0.21 4.84 -5.40
N THR A 21 1.30 5.14 -6.11
CA THR A 21 2.38 4.19 -6.37
C THR A 21 3.72 4.87 -6.16
N ARG A 22 4.60 4.20 -5.43
CA ARG A 22 6.00 4.61 -5.24
C ARG A 22 6.94 3.46 -5.57
N SER A 23 7.98 3.76 -6.34
CA SER A 23 8.96 2.77 -6.80
C SER A 23 10.32 2.96 -6.12
N PHE A 24 11.00 1.84 -5.89
CA PHE A 24 12.27 1.72 -5.17
C PHE A 24 13.23 0.79 -5.92
N ASP A 25 14.53 1.04 -5.76
CA ASP A 25 15.59 0.17 -6.28
C ASP A 25 15.97 -0.92 -5.27
N ASP A 26 15.80 -0.63 -3.97
CA ASP A 26 16.15 -1.50 -2.85
C ASP A 26 14.91 -2.11 -2.19
N ALA A 27 15.01 -3.38 -1.81
CA ALA A 27 13.91 -4.13 -1.19
C ALA A 27 13.61 -3.62 0.22
N ALA A 28 14.65 -3.33 1.02
CA ALA A 28 14.47 -2.92 2.41
C ALA A 28 13.80 -1.54 2.51
N GLN A 29 14.16 -0.60 1.62
CA GLN A 29 13.46 0.69 1.54
C GLN A 29 11.99 0.53 1.12
N ALA A 30 11.70 -0.36 0.18
CA ALA A 30 10.33 -0.63 -0.25
C ALA A 30 9.52 -1.27 0.89
N GLU A 31 10.12 -2.17 1.65
CA GLU A 31 9.49 -2.78 2.82
C GLU A 31 9.27 -1.78 3.96
N HIS A 32 10.23 -0.91 4.24
CA HIS A 32 10.07 0.15 5.23
C HIS A 32 8.89 1.05 4.88
N TYR A 33 8.84 1.53 3.63
CA TYR A 33 7.75 2.39 3.17
C TYR A 33 6.39 1.66 3.16
N PHE A 34 6.37 0.37 2.84
CA PHE A 34 5.16 -0.44 2.93
C PHE A 34 4.59 -0.47 4.36
N VAL A 35 5.45 -0.61 5.38
CA VAL A 35 5.05 -0.60 6.78
C VAL A 35 4.58 0.80 7.20
N GLU A 36 5.34 1.85 6.90
CA GLU A 36 4.95 3.23 7.22
C GLU A 36 3.57 3.59 6.63
N LEU A 37 3.31 3.15 5.41
CA LEU A 37 2.04 3.41 4.72
C LEU A 37 0.88 2.65 5.37
N LEU A 38 1.10 1.41 5.81
CA LEU A 38 0.09 0.66 6.56
C LEU A 38 -0.25 1.34 7.88
N GLU A 39 0.76 1.77 8.64
CA GLU A 39 0.55 2.46 9.91
C GLU A 39 -0.23 3.76 9.69
N TYR A 40 0.17 4.57 8.72
CA TYR A 40 -0.48 5.84 8.40
C TYR A 40 -1.96 5.68 8.07
N GLU A 41 -2.32 4.71 7.23
CA GLU A 41 -3.71 4.51 6.80
C GLU A 41 -4.55 3.85 7.88
N PHE A 42 -3.96 2.94 8.66
CA PHE A 42 -4.58 2.39 9.85
C PHE A 42 -4.93 3.50 10.86
N PHE A 43 -4.01 4.43 11.12
CA PHE A 43 -4.28 5.59 12.00
C PHE A 43 -5.36 6.52 11.47
N LYS A 44 -5.51 6.64 10.15
CA LYS A 44 -6.59 7.42 9.55
C LYS A 44 -7.96 6.74 9.62
N GLY A 45 -8.01 5.45 9.93
CA GLY A 45 -9.26 4.68 9.87
C GLY A 45 -9.83 4.68 8.46
N LEU A 46 -8.98 4.53 7.44
CA LEU A 46 -9.40 4.41 6.06
C LEU A 46 -9.26 2.97 5.58
N ASP A 47 -10.23 2.54 4.78
CA ASP A 47 -10.12 1.31 4.02
C ASP A 47 -9.05 1.47 2.95
N ALA A 48 -8.05 0.59 3.00
CA ALA A 48 -6.89 0.66 2.13
C ALA A 48 -6.39 -0.73 1.74
N ASN A 49 -6.01 -0.88 0.48
CA ASN A 49 -5.34 -2.06 -0.06
C ASN A 49 -3.91 -1.67 -0.41
N VAL A 50 -2.94 -2.18 0.35
CA VAL A 50 -1.52 -1.86 0.16
C VAL A 50 -0.79 -3.09 -0.37
N LYS A 51 -0.03 -2.94 -1.44
CA LYS A 51 0.72 -4.01 -2.12
C LYS A 51 2.18 -3.61 -2.32
N LEU A 52 3.10 -4.53 -2.05
CA LEU A 52 4.51 -4.45 -2.46
C LEU A 52 4.76 -5.52 -3.53
N LYS A 53 5.33 -5.10 -4.66
CA LYS A 53 5.59 -5.95 -5.83
C LYS A 53 7.03 -5.81 -6.30
N ASN A 54 7.64 -6.92 -6.72
CA ASN A 54 8.86 -6.91 -7.51
C ASN A 54 8.48 -6.74 -9.00
N THR A 55 8.94 -5.67 -9.63
CA THR A 55 8.56 -5.27 -10.99
C THR A 55 9.30 -6.07 -12.06
N GLU A 56 10.48 -6.62 -11.75
CA GLU A 56 11.28 -7.44 -12.67
C GLU A 56 10.64 -8.82 -12.88
N THR A 57 10.12 -9.41 -11.81
CA THR A 57 9.48 -10.74 -11.82
C THR A 57 7.96 -10.67 -11.89
N ASN A 58 7.39 -9.46 -11.82
CA ASN A 58 5.96 -9.20 -11.74
C ASN A 58 5.25 -9.86 -10.52
N LYS A 59 6.01 -10.32 -9.51
CA LYS A 59 5.47 -11.00 -8.32
C LYS A 59 5.10 -10.02 -7.21
N THR A 60 3.92 -10.20 -6.62
CA THR A 60 3.55 -9.54 -5.35
C THR A 60 4.32 -10.21 -4.22
N LEU A 61 5.02 -9.41 -3.43
CA LEU A 61 5.80 -9.86 -2.27
C LEU A 61 5.00 -9.74 -0.97
N LYS A 62 4.23 -8.65 -0.81
CA LYS A 62 3.36 -8.41 0.35
C LYS A 62 2.06 -7.76 -0.11
N HIS A 63 0.96 -8.09 0.54
CA HIS A 63 -0.35 -7.51 0.28
C HIS A 63 -1.18 -7.53 1.56
N THR A 64 -1.71 -6.38 1.94
CA THR A 64 -2.56 -6.20 3.12
C THR A 64 -3.80 -5.39 2.74
N ASN A 65 -4.96 -5.82 3.21
CA ASN A 65 -6.20 -5.06 3.17
C ASN A 65 -6.52 -4.57 4.58
N LEU A 66 -6.53 -3.26 4.78
CA LEU A 66 -7.02 -2.59 5.97
C LEU A 66 -8.51 -2.31 5.79
N ILE A 67 -9.31 -2.75 6.76
CA ILE A 67 -10.76 -2.56 6.76
C ILE A 67 -11.12 -1.92 8.09
N THR A 68 -11.76 -0.77 8.03
CA THR A 68 -12.21 0.02 9.16
C THR A 68 -13.52 -0.58 9.65
N VAL A 69 -13.49 -1.21 10.83
CA VAL A 69 -14.70 -1.72 11.46
C VAL A 69 -15.34 -0.57 12.25
N ILE A 70 -16.37 0.04 11.70
CA ILE A 70 -17.23 0.96 12.45
C ILE A 70 -18.14 0.08 13.32
N ALA A 71 -17.84 -0.01 14.61
CA ALA A 71 -18.72 -0.66 15.56
C ALA A 71 -20.01 0.17 15.70
N SER A 72 -21.14 -0.44 15.31
CA SER A 72 -22.50 0.10 15.43
C SER A 72 -23.03 0.07 16.86
#